data_AF-A0A6V3JSM4-F1
#
_entry.id   AF-A0A6V3JSM4-F1
#
_cell.length_a   1.000
_cell.length_b   1.000
_cell.length_c   1.000
_cell.angle_alpha   90.00
_cell.angle_beta   90.00
_cell.angle_gamma   90.00
#
_symmetry.space_group_name_H-M   'P 1'
#
loop_
_entity.id
_entity.type
_entity.pdbx_description
1 polymer ?
#
loop_
_entity_poly.entity_id
_entity_poly.type
_entity_poly.pdbx_seq_one_letter_code
_entity_poly.pdbx_strand_id
1 'polypeptide(L)'
;MSATKTLAKIKELQQIDGNSSCTDCGSDDVSWAVMNHGFFICVNCAGIHRGLGVHHSQVRSTELDIKCWNDTILGEFRKKGNSKARRTFEKDVPSYYLTPYDCTSDLVRKHWIETKYVAQSFTEDKPSMVKVRMPERAMVGWLNKCNDSGKWQRRYVVLYRDKLSYFADSATSLPKGSIPLPNTKVTIPDRQRGEGAKAPPFDRFKFTVKTQDRTFTFAPDSVDKLFDWVHAVRRSSIFYGESKFKQLPQVNETKKEYQALGSNVQFQGVLGKQGGSFMTWKTRWCVLSGHVLYYFKSSNTPKPGDSCAGSIPIVMCDVREADEKMNKKSNCFCLHTTDRTFFFQASSPDLRSKWVTKLSQSVESLREQVGKDYEFIRQKA
;
A
#
# COMPACT_ATOMS: atom_id res chain seq x y z
N MET A 1 -48.20 6.84 17.44
CA MET A 1 -47.88 8.29 17.27
C MET A 1 -48.39 8.75 15.90
N SER A 2 -48.82 10.00 15.78
CA SER A 2 -49.09 10.61 14.46
C SER A 2 -47.79 10.77 13.68
N ALA A 3 -47.84 10.61 12.34
CA ALA A 3 -46.68 10.75 11.45
C ALA A 3 -45.95 12.09 11.65
N THR A 4 -46.71 13.18 11.82
CA THR A 4 -46.15 14.53 12.07
C THR A 4 -45.32 14.59 13.35
N LYS A 5 -45.78 13.92 14.42
CA LYS A 5 -45.06 13.87 15.70
C LYS A 5 -43.78 13.03 15.60
N THR A 6 -43.83 11.93 14.86
CA THR A 6 -42.66 11.09 14.61
C THR A 6 -41.60 11.83 13.79
N LEU A 7 -42.01 12.54 12.72
CA LEU A 7 -41.11 13.36 11.90
C LEU A 7 -40.42 14.46 12.73
N ALA A 8 -41.17 15.14 13.61
CA ALA A 8 -40.59 16.15 14.51
C ALA A 8 -39.50 15.56 15.41
N LYS A 9 -39.76 14.40 16.04
CA LYS A 9 -38.76 13.71 16.87
C LYS A 9 -37.53 13.26 16.08
N ILE A 10 -37.70 12.81 14.83
CA ILE A 10 -36.57 12.45 13.98
C ILE A 10 -35.71 13.69 13.68
N LYS A 11 -36.33 14.83 13.36
CA LYS A 11 -35.62 16.09 13.14
C LYS A 11 -34.85 16.56 14.38
N GLU A 12 -35.44 16.43 15.57
CA GLU A 12 -34.73 16.69 16.83
C GLU A 12 -33.48 15.81 16.99
N LEU A 13 -33.56 14.52 16.60
CA LEU A 13 -32.41 13.62 16.64
C LEU A 13 -31.33 14.01 15.62
N GLN A 14 -31.70 14.47 14.44
CA GLN A 14 -30.76 14.94 13.41
C GLN A 14 -30.05 16.24 13.82
N GLN A 15 -30.61 17.02 14.75
CA GLN A 15 -30.00 18.22 15.32
C GLN A 15 -29.01 17.92 16.45
N ILE A 16 -28.93 16.68 16.95
CA ILE A 16 -27.91 16.28 17.92
C ILE A 16 -26.54 16.33 17.24
N ASP A 17 -25.53 16.82 17.96
CA ASP A 17 -24.19 16.98 17.44
C ASP A 17 -23.63 15.70 16.81
N GLY A 18 -23.11 15.85 15.59
CA GLY A 18 -22.61 14.78 14.72
C GLY A 18 -23.67 13.99 13.94
N ASN A 19 -24.97 14.14 14.23
CA ASN A 19 -26.05 13.51 13.45
C ASN A 19 -26.47 14.32 12.22
N SER A 20 -25.95 15.54 12.06
CA SER A 20 -26.22 16.42 10.91
C SER A 20 -25.45 16.03 9.65
N SER A 21 -24.53 15.06 9.75
CA SER A 21 -23.71 14.58 8.63
C SER A 21 -23.76 13.06 8.55
N CYS A 22 -23.82 12.52 7.34
CA CYS A 22 -23.77 11.09 7.05
C CYS A 22 -22.57 10.42 7.72
N THR A 23 -22.82 9.34 8.46
CA THR A 23 -21.80 8.60 9.22
C THR A 23 -20.68 8.03 8.33
N ASP A 24 -20.93 7.79 7.03
CA ASP A 24 -19.97 7.10 6.15
C ASP A 24 -19.17 8.01 5.23
N CYS A 25 -19.76 9.13 4.79
CA CYS A 25 -19.14 10.01 3.81
C CYS A 25 -19.19 11.50 4.15
N GLY A 26 -19.80 11.88 5.28
CA GLY A 26 -19.87 13.28 5.73
C GLY A 26 -20.83 14.18 4.96
N SER A 27 -21.61 13.66 4.01
CA SER A 27 -22.66 14.45 3.33
C SER A 27 -23.69 15.00 4.34
N ASP A 28 -24.15 16.24 4.13
CA ASP A 28 -25.21 16.86 4.94
C ASP A 28 -26.60 16.23 4.73
N ASP A 29 -26.76 15.35 3.72
CA ASP A 29 -27.95 14.52 3.58
C ASP A 29 -27.95 13.38 4.61
N VAL A 30 -28.92 13.42 5.51
CA VAL A 30 -29.17 12.41 6.55
C VAL A 30 -30.60 11.86 6.50
N SER A 31 -31.18 11.80 5.30
CA SER A 31 -32.55 11.33 5.02
C SER A 31 -32.75 9.80 5.16
N TRP A 32 -31.71 9.07 5.50
CA TRP A 32 -31.73 7.62 5.69
C TRP A 32 -31.07 7.21 7.01
N ALA A 33 -31.41 6.01 7.46
CA ALA A 33 -30.94 5.51 8.74
C ALA A 33 -30.68 4.00 8.72
N VAL A 34 -29.70 3.57 9.53
CA VAL A 34 -29.39 2.16 9.78
C VAL A 34 -29.96 1.77 11.14
N MET A 35 -31.11 1.12 11.14
CA MET A 35 -31.99 0.94 12.30
C MET A 35 -31.34 0.11 13.41
N ASN A 36 -30.65 -0.97 13.07
CA ASN A 36 -30.01 -1.87 14.03
C ASN A 36 -28.82 -1.21 14.76
N HIS A 37 -28.12 -0.29 14.09
CA HIS A 37 -26.97 0.43 14.64
C HIS A 37 -27.29 1.83 15.17
N GLY A 38 -28.46 2.39 14.85
CA GLY A 38 -28.94 3.65 15.42
C GLY A 38 -28.19 4.90 14.96
N PHE A 39 -27.84 4.98 13.67
CA PHE A 39 -27.17 6.14 13.07
C PHE A 39 -27.80 6.53 11.72
N PHE A 40 -27.58 7.78 11.32
CA PHE A 40 -28.06 8.38 10.07
C PHE A 40 -26.99 8.39 8.97
N ILE A 41 -27.46 8.29 7.73
CA ILE A 41 -26.67 8.22 6.50
C ILE A 41 -27.41 8.92 5.35
N CYS A 42 -26.69 9.22 4.27
CA CYS A 42 -27.27 9.75 3.03
C CYS A 42 -27.86 8.63 2.16
N VAL A 43 -28.64 9.03 1.14
CA VAL A 43 -29.26 8.09 0.18
C VAL A 43 -28.26 7.20 -0.56
N ASN A 44 -27.07 7.73 -0.88
CA ASN A 44 -26.05 6.99 -1.61
C ASN A 44 -25.41 5.89 -0.74
N CYS A 45 -25.13 6.18 0.53
CA CYS A 45 -24.63 5.19 1.48
C CYS A 45 -25.72 4.16 1.81
N ALA A 46 -26.99 4.60 1.90
CA ALA A 46 -28.13 3.72 2.09
C ALA A 46 -28.25 2.67 0.97
N GLY A 47 -27.96 3.05 -0.28
CA GLY A 47 -27.88 2.12 -1.42
C GLY A 47 -26.88 0.98 -1.19
N ILE A 48 -25.69 1.29 -0.67
CA ILE A 48 -24.65 0.29 -0.38
C ILE A 48 -25.05 -0.58 0.80
N HIS A 49 -25.54 0.03 1.90
CA HIS A 49 -25.99 -0.70 3.09
C HIS A 49 -27.08 -1.73 2.78
N ARG A 50 -28.00 -1.44 1.85
CA ARG A 50 -29.01 -2.41 1.39
C ARG A 50 -28.37 -3.66 0.79
N GLY A 51 -27.27 -3.50 0.06
CA GLY A 51 -26.54 -4.60 -0.57
C GLY A 51 -25.80 -5.51 0.41
N LEU A 52 -25.56 -5.05 1.65
CA LEU A 52 -24.91 -5.87 2.68
C LEU A 52 -25.84 -6.95 3.26
N GLY A 53 -27.16 -6.76 3.15
CA GLY A 53 -28.15 -7.65 3.75
C GLY A 53 -28.51 -7.31 5.20
N VAL A 54 -29.68 -7.79 5.64
CA VAL A 54 -30.33 -7.40 6.90
C VAL A 54 -29.59 -7.82 8.18
N HIS A 55 -28.67 -8.77 8.08
CA HIS A 55 -27.82 -9.22 9.18
C HIS A 55 -26.69 -8.21 9.47
N HIS A 56 -26.27 -7.43 8.47
CA HIS A 56 -25.32 -6.33 8.66
C HIS A 56 -26.01 -4.99 8.87
N SER A 57 -27.03 -4.68 8.05
CA SER A 57 -27.65 -3.35 8.05
C SER A 57 -29.13 -3.39 7.68
N GLN A 58 -29.95 -2.82 8.55
CA GLN A 58 -31.38 -2.64 8.31
C GLN A 58 -31.65 -1.18 7.98
N VAL A 59 -31.91 -0.87 6.70
CA VAL A 59 -31.99 0.51 6.20
C VAL A 59 -33.44 0.98 6.10
N ARG A 60 -33.74 2.19 6.58
CA ARG A 60 -35.06 2.84 6.44
C ARG A 60 -34.90 4.33 6.11
N SER A 61 -35.85 4.87 5.36
CA SER A 61 -35.98 6.31 5.14
C SER A 61 -36.53 6.99 6.39
N THR A 62 -36.04 8.19 6.68
CA THR A 62 -36.58 9.04 7.77
C THR A 62 -37.95 9.61 7.44
N GLU A 63 -38.32 9.65 6.15
CA GLU A 63 -39.56 10.28 5.68
C GLU A 63 -40.53 9.27 5.06
N LEU A 64 -40.02 8.37 4.21
CA LEU A 64 -40.86 7.42 3.46
C LEU A 64 -41.29 6.21 4.31
N ASP A 65 -40.48 5.82 5.29
CA ASP A 65 -40.72 4.64 6.13
C ASP A 65 -41.22 5.01 7.54
N ILE A 66 -42.02 6.08 7.66
CA ILE A 66 -42.40 6.67 8.96
C ILE A 66 -43.04 5.67 9.93
N LYS A 67 -43.72 4.64 9.42
CA LYS A 67 -44.38 3.59 10.21
C LYS A 67 -43.38 2.67 10.93
N CYS A 68 -42.13 2.61 10.49
CA CYS A 68 -41.08 1.81 11.14
C CYS A 68 -40.46 2.51 12.37
N TRP A 69 -40.79 3.77 12.62
CA TRP A 69 -40.22 4.58 13.69
C TRP A 69 -41.17 4.63 14.90
N ASN A 70 -40.79 3.93 15.97
CA ASN A 70 -41.49 3.93 17.25
C ASN A 70 -40.62 4.53 18.37
N ASP A 71 -41.19 4.77 19.55
CA ASP A 71 -40.47 5.40 20.66
C ASP A 71 -39.24 4.60 21.12
N THR A 72 -39.27 3.26 21.04
CA THR A 72 -38.11 2.40 21.34
C THR A 72 -36.96 2.65 20.37
N ILE A 73 -37.24 2.67 19.06
CA ILE A 73 -36.25 2.97 18.04
C ILE A 73 -35.70 4.39 18.20
N LEU A 74 -36.57 5.38 18.42
CA LEU A 74 -36.14 6.77 18.65
C LEU A 74 -35.22 6.89 19.89
N GLY A 75 -35.51 6.13 20.95
CA GLY A 75 -34.65 6.02 22.13
C GLY A 75 -33.26 5.44 21.81
N GLU A 76 -33.20 4.41 20.97
CA GLU A 76 -31.93 3.83 20.51
C GLU A 76 -31.07 4.83 19.72
N PHE A 77 -31.67 5.61 18.82
CA PHE A 77 -30.96 6.66 18.08
C PHE A 77 -30.45 7.78 19.00
N ARG A 78 -31.21 8.14 20.04
CA ARG A 78 -30.75 9.10 21.06
C ARG A 78 -29.53 8.58 21.84
N LYS A 79 -29.47 7.27 22.10
CA LYS A 79 -28.39 6.62 22.86
C LYS A 79 -27.14 6.30 22.02
N LYS A 80 -27.33 5.98 20.74
CA LYS A 80 -26.27 5.59 19.80
C LYS A 80 -25.81 6.83 19.02
N GLY A 81 -26.49 7.16 17.93
CA GLY A 81 -26.16 8.31 17.09
C GLY A 81 -24.84 8.15 16.33
N ASN A 82 -24.62 9.06 15.38
CA ASN A 82 -23.51 9.01 14.43
C ASN A 82 -22.16 9.18 15.14
N SER A 83 -22.08 10.06 16.13
CA SER A 83 -20.86 10.30 16.89
C SER A 83 -20.37 9.05 17.63
N LYS A 84 -21.29 8.25 18.18
CA LYS A 84 -20.92 6.99 18.83
C LYS A 84 -20.61 5.89 17.81
N ALA A 85 -21.37 5.83 16.71
CA ALA A 85 -21.10 4.90 15.62
C ALA A 85 -19.67 5.09 15.07
N ARG A 86 -19.24 6.34 14.81
CA ARG A 86 -17.85 6.64 14.43
C ARG A 86 -16.84 6.17 15.49
N ARG A 87 -17.07 6.47 16.79
CA ARG A 87 -16.19 5.98 17.86
C ARG A 87 -16.08 4.45 17.94
N THR A 88 -17.10 3.71 17.53
CA THR A 88 -17.09 2.24 17.51
C THR A 88 -16.45 1.69 16.24
N PHE A 89 -16.93 2.11 15.07
CA PHE A 89 -16.57 1.51 13.77
C PHE A 89 -15.40 2.20 13.07
N GLU A 90 -14.92 3.33 13.60
CA GLU A 90 -13.77 4.10 13.10
C GLU A 90 -12.73 4.33 14.20
N LYS A 91 -12.72 3.48 15.24
CA LYS A 91 -11.84 3.65 16.39
C LYS A 91 -10.36 3.65 16.00
N ASP A 92 -9.97 2.73 15.13
CA ASP A 92 -8.57 2.51 14.75
C ASP A 92 -8.37 2.54 13.23
N VAL A 93 -8.78 3.64 12.60
CA VAL A 93 -8.59 3.87 11.16
C VAL A 93 -7.16 4.37 10.93
N PRO A 94 -6.32 3.64 10.16
CA PRO A 94 -4.98 4.12 9.87
C PRO A 94 -4.98 5.41 9.05
N SER A 95 -4.04 6.33 9.32
CA SER A 95 -3.96 7.63 8.62
C SER A 95 -3.77 7.53 7.11
N TYR A 96 -3.21 6.41 6.62
CA TYR A 96 -3.05 6.15 5.20
C TYR A 96 -4.30 5.59 4.51
N TYR A 97 -5.30 5.15 5.28
CA TYR A 97 -6.48 4.49 4.73
C TYR A 97 -7.22 5.48 3.83
N LEU A 98 -7.66 5.03 2.65
CA LEU A 98 -8.41 5.89 1.75
C LEU A 98 -9.89 5.86 2.15
N THR A 99 -10.44 7.02 2.50
CA THR A 99 -11.81 7.15 2.97
C THR A 99 -12.67 7.94 1.98
N PRO A 100 -14.01 7.88 2.09
CA PRO A 100 -14.90 8.70 1.27
C PRO A 100 -14.76 10.21 1.50
N TYR A 101 -14.06 10.63 2.57
CA TYR A 101 -13.70 12.03 2.82
C TYR A 101 -12.54 12.49 1.93
N ASP A 102 -11.64 11.58 1.53
CA ASP A 102 -10.52 11.87 0.63
C ASP A 102 -10.93 11.89 -0.85
N CYS A 103 -11.99 11.15 -1.18
CA CYS A 103 -12.34 10.77 -2.55
C CYS A 103 -13.82 10.40 -2.68
N THR A 104 -14.49 10.93 -3.70
CA THR A 104 -15.93 10.75 -3.95
C THR A 104 -16.32 9.42 -4.60
N SER A 105 -15.34 8.56 -4.89
CA SER A 105 -15.53 7.33 -5.67
C SER A 105 -16.45 6.33 -4.99
N ASP A 106 -17.39 5.80 -5.76
CA ASP A 106 -18.30 4.75 -5.32
C ASP A 106 -17.55 3.48 -4.89
N LEU A 107 -16.38 3.19 -5.47
CA LEU A 107 -15.52 2.08 -5.04
C LEU A 107 -15.01 2.30 -3.62
N VAL A 108 -14.53 3.53 -3.33
CA VAL A 108 -14.05 3.91 -2.00
C VAL A 108 -15.20 3.86 -1.01
N ARG A 109 -16.36 4.41 -1.35
CA ARG A 109 -17.56 4.38 -0.51
C ARG A 109 -17.99 2.96 -0.18
N LYS A 110 -18.06 2.09 -1.19
CA LYS A 110 -18.43 0.68 -1.01
C LYS A 110 -17.43 -0.04 -0.12
N HIS A 111 -16.15 0.05 -0.44
CA HIS A 111 -15.09 -0.61 0.32
C HIS A 111 -15.04 -0.12 1.77
N TRP A 112 -15.23 1.18 2.01
CA TRP A 112 -15.30 1.77 3.35
C TRP A 112 -16.42 1.19 4.19
N ILE A 113 -17.64 1.16 3.64
CA ILE A 113 -18.83 0.64 4.32
C ILE A 113 -18.67 -0.86 4.61
N GLU A 114 -18.21 -1.66 3.64
CA GLU A 114 -17.94 -3.08 3.83
C GLU A 114 -16.87 -3.31 4.91
N THR A 115 -15.80 -2.51 4.92
CA THR A 115 -14.73 -2.62 5.92
C THR A 115 -15.22 -2.30 7.33
N LYS A 116 -16.04 -1.25 7.49
CA LYS A 116 -16.59 -0.84 8.79
C LYS A 116 -17.59 -1.82 9.37
N TYR A 117 -18.52 -2.33 8.57
CA TYR A 117 -19.70 -3.02 9.11
C TYR A 117 -19.75 -4.52 8.84
N VAL A 118 -19.06 -4.99 7.79
CA VAL A 118 -18.94 -6.42 7.48
C VAL A 118 -17.67 -6.99 8.10
N ALA A 119 -16.51 -6.43 7.75
CA ALA A 119 -15.23 -6.89 8.27
C ALA A 119 -14.95 -6.39 9.71
N GLN A 120 -15.54 -5.24 10.07
CA GLN A 120 -15.32 -4.55 11.34
C GLN A 120 -13.84 -4.30 11.64
N SER A 121 -13.06 -3.98 10.60
CA SER A 121 -11.60 -3.97 10.68
C SER A 121 -11.00 -2.88 11.59
N PHE A 122 -11.81 -1.91 12.03
CA PHE A 122 -11.36 -0.77 12.85
C PHE A 122 -11.97 -0.76 14.27
N THR A 123 -12.61 -1.86 14.70
CA THR A 123 -13.18 -1.99 16.05
C THR A 123 -12.14 -2.52 17.05
N GLU A 124 -12.44 -2.45 18.36
CA GLU A 124 -11.53 -2.89 19.45
C GLU A 124 -11.17 -4.38 19.38
N ASP A 125 -12.11 -5.20 18.92
CA ASP A 125 -11.98 -6.67 18.95
C ASP A 125 -11.07 -7.22 17.85
N LYS A 126 -10.65 -6.38 16.90
CA LYS A 126 -9.78 -6.78 15.79
C LYS A 126 -8.34 -6.35 16.05
N PRO A 127 -7.35 -7.15 15.60
CA PRO A 127 -5.96 -6.71 15.64
C PRO A 127 -5.83 -5.44 14.80
N SER A 128 -5.37 -4.38 15.46
CA SER A 128 -5.10 -3.07 14.86
C SER A 128 -4.40 -3.18 13.49
N MET A 129 -5.00 -2.57 12.47
CA MET A 129 -4.37 -2.42 11.15
C MET A 129 -3.14 -1.50 11.18
N VAL A 130 -2.94 -0.76 12.29
CA VAL A 130 -1.81 0.14 12.52
C VAL A 130 -0.51 -0.62 12.85
N LYS A 131 -0.57 -1.94 13.04
CA LYS A 131 0.61 -2.81 13.30
C LYS A 131 1.53 -3.01 12.09
N VAL A 132 1.29 -2.33 10.98
CA VAL A 132 2.17 -2.41 9.81
C VAL A 132 3.53 -1.81 10.18
N ARG A 133 4.54 -2.67 10.24
CA ARG A 133 5.92 -2.28 10.55
C ARG A 133 6.55 -1.62 9.34
N MET A 134 6.94 -0.35 9.51
CA MET A 134 7.73 0.37 8.52
C MET A 134 9.23 0.27 8.87
N PRO A 135 10.13 0.22 7.87
CA PRO A 135 9.85 0.17 6.42
C PRO A 135 9.31 -1.19 5.96
N GLU A 136 8.27 -1.19 5.12
CA GLU A 136 7.71 -2.41 4.52
C GLU A 136 8.66 -3.08 3.51
N ARG A 137 8.44 -4.39 3.28
CA ARG A 137 9.00 -5.10 2.12
C ARG A 137 8.49 -4.46 0.82
N ALA A 138 9.26 -4.60 -0.26
CA ALA A 138 8.81 -4.05 -1.53
C ALA A 138 7.47 -4.68 -1.94
N MET A 139 6.50 -3.87 -2.36
CA MET A 139 5.30 -4.40 -3.00
C MET A 139 5.58 -4.47 -4.50
N VAL A 140 5.43 -5.67 -5.07
CA VAL A 140 5.75 -5.92 -6.48
C VAL A 140 4.58 -6.57 -7.19
N GLY A 141 4.38 -6.23 -8.46
CA GLY A 141 3.33 -6.85 -9.24
C GLY A 141 3.11 -6.20 -10.59
N TRP A 142 2.32 -6.86 -11.42
CA TRP A 142 1.92 -6.34 -12.72
C TRP A 142 0.77 -5.34 -12.56
N LEU A 143 0.91 -4.17 -13.16
CA LEU A 143 -0.15 -3.17 -13.31
C LEU A 143 -0.26 -2.73 -14.76
N ASN A 144 -1.44 -2.32 -15.17
CA ASN A 144 -1.62 -1.59 -16.43
C ASN A 144 -1.33 -0.12 -16.16
N LYS A 145 -0.35 0.46 -16.84
CA LYS A 145 -0.04 1.90 -16.74
C LYS A 145 -0.58 2.62 -17.98
N CYS A 146 -1.31 3.71 -17.76
CA CYS A 146 -1.71 4.60 -18.83
C CYS A 146 -0.60 5.62 -19.10
N ASN A 147 -0.33 5.92 -20.37
CA ASN A 147 0.50 7.04 -20.77
C ASN A 147 -0.37 8.30 -20.98
N ASP A 148 0.28 9.43 -21.29
CA ASP A 148 -0.42 10.71 -21.44
C ASP A 148 -1.33 10.74 -22.69
N SER A 149 -1.14 9.82 -23.64
CA SER A 149 -1.98 9.65 -24.83
C SER A 149 -3.16 8.71 -24.61
N GLY A 150 -3.44 8.29 -23.36
CA GLY A 150 -4.55 7.38 -23.05
C GLY A 150 -4.30 5.90 -23.39
N LYS A 151 -3.09 5.53 -23.82
CA LYS A 151 -2.72 4.16 -24.18
C LYS A 151 -2.25 3.38 -22.94
N TRP A 152 -2.89 2.24 -22.72
CA TRP A 152 -2.53 1.30 -21.65
C TRP A 152 -1.37 0.40 -22.05
N GLN A 153 -0.42 0.21 -21.12
CA GLN A 153 0.69 -0.72 -21.27
C GLN A 153 0.88 -1.50 -19.97
N ARG A 154 1.01 -2.82 -20.07
CA ARG A 154 1.33 -3.66 -18.91
C ARG A 154 2.77 -3.41 -18.48
N ARG A 155 2.98 -3.16 -17.18
CA ARG A 155 4.28 -2.86 -16.58
C ARG A 155 4.46 -3.66 -15.30
N TYR A 156 5.67 -4.14 -15.08
CA TYR A 156 6.04 -4.68 -13.78
C TYR A 156 6.35 -3.50 -12.87
N VAL A 157 5.66 -3.39 -11.73
CA VAL A 157 5.74 -2.25 -10.83
C VAL A 157 6.32 -2.70 -9.50
N VAL A 158 7.23 -1.89 -8.96
CA VAL A 158 7.91 -2.10 -7.70
C VAL A 158 7.72 -0.83 -6.88
N LEU A 159 6.95 -0.93 -5.80
CA LEU A 159 6.92 0.04 -4.72
C LEU A 159 8.00 -0.35 -3.73
N TYR A 160 9.02 0.48 -3.59
CA TYR A 160 10.09 0.26 -2.65
C TYR A 160 10.44 1.58 -1.97
N ARG A 161 10.27 1.60 -0.64
CA ARG A 161 10.46 2.78 0.20
C ARG A 161 9.66 3.97 -0.33
N ASP A 162 10.34 5.04 -0.72
CA ASP A 162 9.79 6.32 -1.13
C ASP A 162 9.58 6.42 -2.66
N LYS A 163 9.78 5.34 -3.42
CA LYS A 163 9.64 5.34 -4.88
C LYS A 163 8.71 4.25 -5.38
N LEU A 164 7.91 4.61 -6.38
CA LEU A 164 7.13 3.69 -7.21
C LEU A 164 7.76 3.61 -8.61
N SER A 165 8.46 2.52 -8.89
CA SER A 165 9.20 2.30 -10.14
C SER A 165 8.46 1.34 -11.06
N TYR A 166 8.42 1.63 -12.35
CA TYR A 166 7.79 0.75 -13.34
C TYR A 166 8.77 0.33 -14.44
N PHE A 167 8.71 -0.95 -14.79
CA PHE A 167 9.64 -1.62 -15.69
C PHE A 167 8.90 -2.12 -16.93
N ALA A 168 9.65 -2.36 -18.02
CA ALA A 168 9.08 -2.94 -19.22
C ALA A 168 8.47 -4.31 -18.92
N ASP A 169 9.20 -5.11 -18.15
CA ASP A 169 8.82 -6.43 -17.66
C ASP A 169 9.52 -6.76 -16.33
N SER A 170 9.25 -7.94 -15.78
CA SER A 170 9.81 -8.45 -14.53
C SER A 170 11.30 -8.80 -14.58
N ALA A 171 11.89 -8.98 -15.76
CA ALA A 171 13.31 -9.32 -15.92
C ALA A 171 14.19 -8.09 -16.13
N THR A 172 13.58 -6.96 -16.48
CA THR A 172 14.25 -5.69 -16.76
C THR A 172 14.89 -5.13 -15.49
N SER A 173 16.20 -4.83 -15.57
CA SER A 173 16.95 -4.30 -14.43
C SER A 173 16.68 -2.82 -14.16
N LEU A 174 16.59 -1.99 -15.20
CA LEU A 174 16.45 -0.53 -15.06
C LEU A 174 14.99 -0.10 -15.30
N PRO A 175 14.43 0.77 -14.45
CA PRO A 175 13.05 1.22 -14.61
C PRO A 175 12.89 2.04 -15.89
N LYS A 176 11.71 1.96 -16.50
CA LYS A 176 11.27 2.88 -17.56
C LYS A 176 10.91 4.26 -17.00
N GLY A 177 10.61 4.33 -15.71
CA GLY A 177 10.45 5.56 -14.95
C GLY A 177 10.18 5.24 -13.48
N SER A 178 10.41 6.24 -12.65
CA SER A 178 10.26 6.15 -11.19
C SER A 178 9.54 7.40 -10.69
N ILE A 179 8.63 7.19 -9.74
CA ILE A 179 7.79 8.24 -9.17
C ILE A 179 8.19 8.39 -7.70
N PRO A 180 8.83 9.52 -7.30
CA PRO A 180 9.00 9.85 -5.90
C PRO A 180 7.64 10.03 -5.24
N LEU A 181 7.44 9.38 -4.10
CA LEU A 181 6.18 9.36 -3.37
C LEU A 181 6.01 10.42 -2.28
N PRO A 182 7.06 10.99 -1.66
CA PRO A 182 6.88 12.07 -0.69
C PRO A 182 6.00 13.19 -1.24
N ASN A 183 4.98 13.59 -0.48
CA ASN A 183 4.03 14.65 -0.86
C ASN A 183 3.19 14.34 -2.11
N THR A 184 3.00 13.08 -2.46
CA THR A 184 2.08 12.70 -3.56
C THR A 184 0.66 12.52 -3.07
N LYS A 185 -0.31 12.91 -3.91
CA LYS A 185 -1.74 12.68 -3.67
C LYS A 185 -2.19 11.45 -4.46
N VAL A 186 -2.68 10.43 -3.75
CA VAL A 186 -3.22 9.20 -4.35
C VAL A 186 -4.74 9.22 -4.29
N THR A 187 -5.41 9.02 -5.44
CA THR A 187 -6.88 9.01 -5.54
C THR A 187 -7.38 7.91 -6.45
N ILE A 188 -8.65 7.52 -6.29
CA ILE A 188 -9.38 6.65 -7.22
C ILE A 188 -10.37 7.56 -7.97
N PRO A 189 -10.20 7.83 -9.27
CA PRO A 189 -11.10 8.74 -9.98
C PRO A 189 -12.53 8.18 -10.06
N ASP A 190 -13.50 9.08 -10.01
CA ASP A 190 -14.91 8.74 -10.23
C ASP A 190 -15.11 8.28 -11.68
N ARG A 191 -16.02 7.32 -11.85
CA ARG A 191 -16.40 6.86 -13.19
C ARG A 191 -17.52 7.76 -13.70
N GLN A 192 -17.31 8.44 -14.82
CA GLN A 192 -18.39 9.21 -15.42
C GLN A 192 -19.37 8.32 -16.19
N ARG A 193 -20.63 8.75 -16.26
CA ARG A 193 -21.69 8.04 -16.97
C ARG A 193 -21.35 7.97 -18.46
N GLY A 194 -21.20 6.76 -19.01
CA GLY A 194 -20.79 6.53 -20.40
C GLY A 194 -19.29 6.33 -20.60
N GLU A 195 -18.44 6.53 -19.58
CA GLU A 195 -17.04 6.15 -19.66
C GLU A 195 -16.87 4.64 -19.69
N GLY A 196 -16.11 4.19 -20.69
CA GLY A 196 -15.55 2.83 -20.72
C GLY A 196 -16.32 1.81 -21.54
N ALA A 197 -17.26 2.20 -22.40
CA ALA A 197 -17.87 1.27 -23.36
C ALA A 197 -16.83 0.60 -24.29
N LYS A 198 -15.72 1.29 -24.58
CA LYS A 198 -14.55 0.78 -25.33
C LYS A 198 -13.29 0.63 -24.47
N ALA A 199 -13.35 0.91 -23.17
CA ALA A 199 -12.17 0.81 -22.31
C ALA A 199 -11.93 -0.64 -21.90
N PRO A 200 -10.67 -1.02 -21.62
CA PRO A 200 -10.38 -2.34 -21.10
C PRO A 200 -11.11 -2.60 -19.77
N PRO A 201 -11.52 -3.85 -19.48
CA PRO A 201 -12.27 -4.18 -18.25
C PRO A 201 -11.59 -3.73 -16.95
N PHE A 202 -10.25 -3.71 -16.91
CA PHE A 202 -9.47 -3.29 -15.74
C PHE A 202 -9.47 -1.77 -15.51
N ASP A 203 -9.83 -0.95 -16.51
CA ASP A 203 -9.85 0.53 -16.37
C ASP A 203 -10.78 0.97 -15.24
N ARG A 204 -11.82 0.18 -14.95
CA ARG A 204 -12.75 0.41 -13.85
C ARG A 204 -12.10 0.35 -12.46
N PHE A 205 -10.88 -0.18 -12.36
CA PHE A 205 -10.13 -0.29 -11.11
C PHE A 205 -8.93 0.64 -11.08
N LYS A 206 -8.92 1.74 -11.86
CA LYS A 206 -7.76 2.63 -11.90
C LYS A 206 -7.60 3.49 -10.64
N PHE A 207 -6.36 3.85 -10.33
CA PHE A 207 -5.99 4.88 -9.38
C PHE A 207 -4.97 5.84 -10.01
N THR A 208 -4.84 7.02 -9.42
CA THR A 208 -3.86 8.03 -9.84
C THR A 208 -2.91 8.37 -8.72
N VAL A 209 -1.65 8.60 -9.08
CA VAL A 209 -0.62 9.17 -8.22
C VAL A 209 -0.25 10.53 -8.81
N LYS A 210 -0.68 11.59 -8.13
CA LYS A 210 -0.41 12.98 -8.54
C LYS A 210 0.83 13.50 -7.81
N THR A 211 1.85 13.81 -8.60
CA THR A 211 3.06 14.55 -8.18
C THR A 211 2.84 16.05 -8.45
N GLN A 212 3.85 16.88 -8.17
CA GLN A 212 3.80 18.31 -8.47
C GLN A 212 3.66 18.57 -9.98
N ASP A 213 4.38 17.81 -10.80
CA ASP A 213 4.50 18.09 -12.24
C ASP A 213 3.60 17.20 -13.11
N ARG A 214 3.18 16.04 -12.58
CA ARG A 214 2.51 15.01 -13.38
C ARG A 214 1.57 14.12 -12.58
N THR A 215 0.49 13.69 -13.25
CA THR A 215 -0.38 12.62 -12.77
C THR A 215 -0.06 11.31 -13.48
N PHE A 216 0.15 10.24 -12.72
CA PHE A 216 0.37 8.89 -13.23
C PHE A 216 -0.84 8.02 -12.96
N THR A 217 -1.39 7.39 -13.99
CA THR A 217 -2.55 6.51 -13.86
C THR A 217 -2.15 5.04 -14.00
N PHE A 218 -2.60 4.23 -13.04
CA PHE A 218 -2.40 2.79 -13.00
C PHE A 218 -3.73 2.07 -12.81
N ALA A 219 -3.83 0.83 -13.30
CA ALA A 219 -5.01 -0.02 -13.16
C ALA A 219 -4.58 -1.47 -12.91
N PRO A 220 -4.81 -2.01 -11.69
CA PRO A 220 -4.72 -3.43 -11.41
C PRO A 220 -5.89 -4.21 -12.03
N ASP A 221 -5.76 -5.54 -11.99
CA ASP A 221 -6.72 -6.47 -12.60
C ASP A 221 -7.97 -6.73 -11.72
N SER A 222 -7.95 -6.31 -10.44
CA SER A 222 -9.05 -6.50 -9.49
C SER A 222 -9.17 -5.34 -8.49
N VAL A 223 -10.35 -5.25 -7.85
CA VAL A 223 -10.63 -4.25 -6.82
C VAL A 223 -9.81 -4.45 -5.55
N ASP A 224 -9.55 -5.69 -5.13
CA ASP A 224 -8.73 -5.94 -3.94
C ASP A 224 -7.31 -5.41 -4.15
N LYS A 225 -6.73 -5.72 -5.32
CA LYS A 225 -5.41 -5.19 -5.71
C LYS A 225 -5.41 -3.67 -5.82
N LEU A 226 -6.52 -3.04 -6.21
CA LEU A 226 -6.64 -1.58 -6.22
C LEU A 226 -6.42 -1.01 -4.83
N PHE A 227 -7.12 -1.53 -3.82
CA PHE A 227 -6.95 -1.05 -2.44
C PHE A 227 -5.59 -1.43 -1.86
N ASP A 228 -5.06 -2.62 -2.15
CA ASP A 228 -3.71 -3.02 -1.73
C ASP A 228 -2.66 -2.00 -2.21
N TRP A 229 -2.66 -1.69 -3.52
CA TRP A 229 -1.70 -0.75 -4.10
C TRP A 229 -1.93 0.68 -3.62
N VAL A 230 -3.17 1.15 -3.57
CA VAL A 230 -3.49 2.51 -3.11
C VAL A 230 -3.04 2.71 -1.66
N HIS A 231 -3.37 1.78 -0.77
CA HIS A 231 -2.99 1.88 0.63
C HIS A 231 -1.48 1.74 0.81
N ALA A 232 -0.80 0.86 0.08
CA ALA A 232 0.67 0.73 0.15
C ALA A 232 1.39 2.01 -0.33
N VAL A 233 0.92 2.63 -1.43
CA VAL A 233 1.48 3.89 -1.93
C VAL A 233 1.20 5.04 -0.96
N ARG A 234 -0.01 5.13 -0.39
CA ARG A 234 -0.35 6.14 0.63
C ARG A 234 0.50 5.97 1.90
N ARG A 235 0.66 4.74 2.40
CA ARG A 235 1.56 4.43 3.53
C ARG A 235 2.97 4.93 3.28
N SER A 236 3.52 4.60 2.11
CA SER A 236 4.86 5.02 1.72
C SER A 236 4.98 6.54 1.60
N SER A 237 4.02 7.20 0.94
CA SER A 237 3.98 8.67 0.80
C SER A 237 3.99 9.39 2.14
N ILE A 238 3.14 8.96 3.08
CA ILE A 238 3.04 9.57 4.42
C ILE A 238 4.33 9.32 5.20
N PHE A 239 4.74 8.07 5.33
CA PHE A 239 5.89 7.68 6.16
C PHE A 239 7.20 8.34 5.69
N TYR A 240 7.49 8.30 4.39
CA TYR A 240 8.73 8.90 3.86
C TYR A 240 8.59 10.40 3.53
N GLY A 241 7.38 10.95 3.57
CA GLY A 241 7.11 12.39 3.47
C GLY A 241 7.52 13.15 4.73
N GLU A 242 7.48 12.48 5.89
CA GLU A 242 7.89 13.07 7.17
C GLU A 242 9.39 13.39 7.19
N SER A 243 9.72 14.62 7.61
CA SER A 243 11.09 15.16 7.54
C SER A 243 12.13 14.34 8.32
N LYS A 244 11.69 13.62 9.35
CA LYS A 244 12.54 12.80 10.24
C LYS A 244 13.08 11.54 9.55
N PHE A 245 12.40 10.98 8.54
CA PHE A 245 12.84 9.76 7.83
C PHE A 245 13.68 10.03 6.59
N LYS A 246 13.83 11.30 6.18
CA LYS A 246 14.83 11.70 5.18
C LYS A 246 16.26 11.40 5.63
N GLN A 247 16.47 11.19 6.94
CA GLN A 247 17.75 10.89 7.58
C GLN A 247 18.02 9.40 7.79
N LEU A 248 17.10 8.48 7.40
CA LEU A 248 17.40 7.04 7.41
C LEU A 248 18.72 6.82 6.66
N PRO A 249 19.63 5.97 7.15
CA PRO A 249 20.97 5.84 6.60
C PRO A 249 20.89 5.67 5.08
N GLN A 250 21.14 6.76 4.35
CA GLN A 250 21.52 6.68 2.97
C GLN A 250 22.95 6.19 3.08
N VAL A 251 23.12 4.87 3.04
CA VAL A 251 24.45 4.27 3.08
C VAL A 251 25.23 4.96 2.00
N ASN A 252 26.22 5.76 2.40
CA ASN A 252 27.05 6.54 1.50
C ASN A 252 27.42 5.65 0.30
N GLU A 253 26.81 5.92 -0.85
CA GLU A 253 27.01 5.19 -2.11
C GLU A 253 28.47 5.29 -2.59
N THR A 254 29.28 6.09 -1.90
CA THR A 254 30.58 6.59 -2.33
C THR A 254 31.77 5.71 -2.00
N LYS A 255 31.66 4.60 -1.27
CA LYS A 255 32.84 3.73 -1.08
C LYS A 255 32.81 2.48 -1.96
N LYS A 256 33.43 2.64 -3.15
CA LYS A 256 34.00 1.56 -3.99
C LYS A 256 35.17 0.82 -3.31
N GLU A 257 35.41 1.07 -2.04
CA GLU A 257 36.56 0.57 -1.32
C GLU A 257 36.15 -0.62 -0.47
N TYR A 258 36.36 -1.82 -1.01
CA TYR A 258 36.56 -3.01 -0.20
C TYR A 258 37.91 -2.83 0.51
N GLN A 259 37.97 -1.99 1.55
CA GLN A 259 39.20 -1.84 2.34
C GLN A 259 39.40 -3.15 3.11
N ALA A 260 40.48 -3.87 2.78
CA ALA A 260 41.01 -5.09 3.39
C ALA A 260 40.18 -5.64 4.57
N LEU A 261 39.09 -6.34 4.27
CA LEU A 261 38.18 -6.90 5.26
C LEU A 261 38.78 -8.17 5.87
N GLY A 262 39.52 -8.00 6.95
CA GLY A 262 39.62 -8.99 8.01
C GLY A 262 38.68 -8.58 9.15
N SER A 263 37.42 -9.05 9.13
CA SER A 263 36.71 -9.57 10.32
C SER A 263 35.17 -9.78 10.23
N ASN A 264 34.45 -9.47 9.14
CA ASN A 264 32.98 -9.75 9.12
C ASN A 264 32.38 -10.20 7.77
N VAL A 265 33.09 -11.07 7.05
CA VAL A 265 32.52 -11.76 5.88
C VAL A 265 31.47 -12.76 6.36
N GLN A 266 30.21 -12.53 5.98
CA GLN A 266 29.09 -13.37 6.40
C GLN A 266 28.81 -14.49 5.39
N PHE A 267 29.02 -14.22 4.10
CA PHE A 267 28.86 -15.20 3.03
C PHE A 267 29.59 -14.77 1.76
N GLN A 268 30.10 -15.72 0.98
CA GLN A 268 30.77 -15.41 -0.28
C GLN A 268 30.71 -16.57 -1.26
N GLY A 269 30.96 -16.29 -2.54
CA GLY A 269 31.03 -17.29 -3.58
C GLY A 269 30.76 -16.73 -4.97
N VAL A 270 30.88 -17.60 -5.96
CA VAL A 270 30.67 -17.26 -7.37
C VAL A 270 29.18 -17.18 -7.69
N LEU A 271 28.77 -16.09 -8.35
CA LEU A 271 27.42 -15.90 -8.88
C LEU A 271 27.49 -15.38 -10.32
N GLY A 272 26.53 -15.80 -11.15
CA GLY A 272 26.22 -15.07 -12.38
C GLY A 272 25.49 -13.77 -12.01
N LYS A 273 25.86 -12.64 -12.60
CA LYS A 273 25.19 -11.35 -12.37
C LYS A 273 24.72 -10.74 -13.69
N GLN A 274 23.48 -10.27 -13.72
CA GLN A 274 22.91 -9.56 -14.87
C GLN A 274 23.37 -8.09 -14.93
N GLY A 275 23.72 -7.63 -16.13
CA GLY A 275 23.99 -6.24 -16.44
C GLY A 275 22.73 -5.36 -16.38
N GLY A 276 22.88 -4.05 -16.16
CA GLY A 276 21.75 -3.12 -16.13
C GLY A 276 21.21 -2.79 -17.51
N SER A 277 22.05 -2.14 -18.33
CA SER A 277 21.63 -1.62 -19.63
C SER A 277 21.49 -2.71 -20.68
N PHE A 278 22.52 -3.56 -20.84
CA PHE A 278 22.55 -4.60 -21.87
C PHE A 278 22.06 -5.97 -21.40
N MET A 279 21.71 -6.10 -20.11
CA MET A 279 21.16 -7.34 -19.53
C MET A 279 22.02 -8.61 -19.74
N THR A 280 23.30 -8.45 -20.12
CA THR A 280 24.26 -9.55 -20.29
C THR A 280 24.63 -10.16 -18.94
N TRP A 281 24.80 -11.48 -18.90
CA TRP A 281 25.23 -12.19 -17.71
C TRP A 281 26.75 -12.31 -17.65
N LYS A 282 27.33 -12.00 -16.49
CA LYS A 282 28.76 -12.18 -16.25
C LYS A 282 29.00 -12.82 -14.89
N THR A 283 29.93 -13.76 -14.84
CA THR A 283 30.36 -14.40 -13.59
C THR A 283 31.11 -13.40 -12.71
N ARG A 284 30.76 -13.37 -11.43
CA ARG A 284 31.34 -12.46 -10.43
C ARG A 284 31.61 -13.25 -9.16
N TRP A 285 32.75 -13.01 -8.52
CA TRP A 285 32.87 -13.34 -7.11
C TRP A 285 32.07 -12.32 -6.31
N CYS A 286 31.18 -12.78 -5.45
CA CYS A 286 30.35 -11.95 -4.60
C CYS A 286 30.71 -12.17 -3.13
N VAL A 287 30.74 -11.08 -2.35
CA VAL A 287 31.04 -11.09 -0.92
C VAL A 287 29.99 -10.28 -0.19
N LEU A 288 29.25 -10.94 0.71
CA LEU A 288 28.38 -10.30 1.69
C LEU A 288 29.21 -10.03 2.94
N SER A 289 29.41 -8.75 3.25
CA SER A 289 30.15 -8.31 4.43
C SER A 289 29.46 -7.11 5.06
N GLY A 290 29.16 -7.20 6.35
CA GLY A 290 28.35 -6.21 7.06
C GLY A 290 26.96 -6.06 6.44
N HIS A 291 26.69 -4.92 5.81
CA HIS A 291 25.40 -4.64 5.14
C HIS A 291 25.56 -4.27 3.67
N VAL A 292 26.62 -4.77 3.05
CA VAL A 292 26.94 -4.49 1.66
C VAL A 292 27.27 -5.79 0.93
N LEU A 293 26.67 -5.96 -0.24
CA LEU A 293 27.02 -7.02 -1.18
C LEU A 293 28.01 -6.45 -2.21
N TYR A 294 29.27 -6.86 -2.10
CA TYR A 294 30.33 -6.54 -3.05
C TYR A 294 30.38 -7.57 -4.16
N TYR A 295 30.73 -7.14 -5.38
CA TYR A 295 31.00 -8.04 -6.50
C TYR A 295 32.25 -7.61 -7.27
N PHE A 296 33.05 -8.58 -7.70
CA PHE A 296 34.37 -8.36 -8.30
C PHE A 296 34.37 -8.78 -9.78
N LYS A 297 35.22 -8.14 -10.60
CA LYS A 297 35.31 -8.49 -12.04
C LYS A 297 35.79 -9.93 -12.24
N SER A 298 36.69 -10.38 -11.37
CA SER A 298 37.22 -11.74 -11.32
C SER A 298 36.22 -12.70 -10.69
N SER A 299 36.29 -13.97 -11.10
CA SER A 299 35.59 -15.09 -10.47
C SER A 299 36.44 -15.82 -9.42
N ASN A 300 37.66 -15.35 -9.14
CA ASN A 300 38.51 -15.87 -8.08
C ASN A 300 38.23 -15.16 -6.77
N THR A 301 38.57 -15.80 -5.65
CA THR A 301 38.51 -15.19 -4.31
C THR A 301 39.31 -13.87 -4.29
N PRO A 302 38.69 -12.74 -3.94
CA PRO A 302 39.34 -11.45 -3.85
C PRO A 302 40.44 -11.46 -2.80
N LYS A 303 41.55 -10.82 -3.12
CA LYS A 303 42.67 -10.58 -2.20
C LYS A 303 42.59 -9.16 -1.62
N PRO A 304 43.19 -8.89 -0.44
CA PRO A 304 43.32 -7.53 0.06
C PRO A 304 43.95 -6.60 -0.99
N GLY A 305 43.31 -5.46 -1.26
CA GLY A 305 43.72 -4.52 -2.30
C GLY A 305 43.02 -4.70 -3.66
N ASP A 306 42.28 -5.79 -3.87
CA ASP A 306 41.50 -5.96 -5.10
C ASP A 306 40.37 -4.93 -5.20
N SER A 307 40.29 -4.25 -6.33
CA SER A 307 39.21 -3.31 -6.62
C SER A 307 37.90 -4.03 -6.91
N CYS A 308 36.86 -3.72 -6.14
CA CYS A 308 35.52 -4.23 -6.42
C CYS A 308 34.97 -3.63 -7.74
N ALA A 309 34.19 -4.41 -8.48
CA ALA A 309 33.48 -3.93 -9.66
C ALA A 309 32.25 -3.10 -9.30
N GLY A 310 31.74 -3.30 -8.08
CA GLY A 310 30.70 -2.48 -7.47
C GLY A 310 30.26 -3.06 -6.14
N SER A 311 29.43 -2.28 -5.47
CA SER A 311 28.83 -2.60 -4.19
C SER A 311 27.33 -2.32 -4.25
N ILE A 312 26.56 -3.08 -3.49
CA ILE A 312 25.12 -2.89 -3.32
C ILE A 312 24.89 -2.80 -1.82
N PRO A 313 24.61 -1.61 -1.27
CA PRO A 313 24.11 -1.50 0.09
C PRO A 313 22.83 -2.32 0.18
N ILE A 314 22.83 -3.39 0.96
CA ILE A 314 21.64 -4.23 1.13
C ILE A 314 20.74 -3.70 2.25
N VAL A 315 21.11 -2.58 2.88
CA VAL A 315 20.30 -1.90 3.89
C VAL A 315 18.89 -1.67 3.36
N MET A 316 17.91 -2.29 4.02
CA MET A 316 16.48 -2.26 3.68
C MET A 316 16.08 -2.87 2.32
N CYS A 317 17.02 -3.40 1.53
CA CYS A 317 16.73 -4.00 0.22
C CYS A 317 15.72 -5.14 0.31
N ASP A 318 14.97 -5.36 -0.77
CA ASP A 318 14.05 -6.50 -0.83
C ASP A 318 14.70 -7.66 -1.59
N VAL A 319 14.94 -8.77 -0.87
CA VAL A 319 15.56 -9.98 -1.40
C VAL A 319 14.46 -10.96 -1.77
N ARG A 320 14.45 -11.44 -3.01
CA ARG A 320 13.47 -12.43 -3.49
C ARG A 320 14.11 -13.51 -4.32
N GLU A 321 13.62 -14.72 -4.20
CA GLU A 321 13.81 -15.72 -5.25
C GLU A 321 13.13 -15.21 -6.53
N ALA A 322 13.80 -15.37 -7.67
CA ALA A 322 13.24 -15.04 -8.97
C ALA A 322 12.69 -16.33 -9.57
N ASP A 323 11.37 -16.38 -9.74
CA ASP A 323 10.74 -17.46 -10.48
C ASP A 323 11.05 -17.36 -11.98
N GLU A 324 10.67 -18.39 -12.74
CA GLU A 324 10.92 -18.45 -14.19
C GLU A 324 10.20 -17.33 -14.98
N LYS A 325 9.17 -16.71 -14.40
CA LYS A 325 8.46 -15.57 -14.97
C LYS A 325 9.22 -14.26 -14.71
N MET A 326 10.01 -14.18 -13.66
CA MET A 326 10.89 -13.05 -13.35
C MET A 326 12.22 -13.14 -14.10
N ASN A 327 12.76 -14.35 -14.30
CA ASN A 327 13.96 -14.53 -15.09
C ASN A 327 13.98 -15.91 -15.76
N LYS A 328 14.32 -15.97 -17.05
CA LYS A 328 14.39 -17.24 -17.80
C LYS A 328 15.51 -18.17 -17.33
N LYS A 329 16.48 -17.66 -16.56
CA LYS A 329 17.56 -18.48 -16.00
C LYS A 329 17.08 -19.14 -14.71
N SER A 330 17.38 -20.43 -14.57
CA SER A 330 17.15 -21.17 -13.34
C SER A 330 18.06 -20.68 -12.22
N ASN A 331 17.66 -20.96 -10.98
CA ASN A 331 18.42 -20.66 -9.76
C ASN A 331 18.69 -19.15 -9.56
N CYS A 332 17.80 -18.29 -10.06
CA CYS A 332 17.93 -16.86 -9.95
C CYS A 332 17.29 -16.29 -8.67
N PHE A 333 17.87 -15.20 -8.18
CA PHE A 333 17.29 -14.34 -7.15
C PHE A 333 17.52 -12.88 -7.52
N CYS A 334 16.75 -11.99 -6.91
CA CYS A 334 16.84 -10.57 -7.18
C CYS A 334 16.86 -9.71 -5.91
N LEU A 335 17.46 -8.54 -6.05
CA LEU A 335 17.50 -7.47 -5.05
C LEU A 335 16.81 -6.25 -5.64
N HIS A 336 15.66 -5.87 -5.07
CA HIS A 336 15.05 -4.58 -5.38
C HIS A 336 15.71 -3.50 -4.54
N THR A 337 16.23 -2.49 -5.23
CA THR A 337 16.82 -1.29 -4.65
C THR A 337 16.06 -0.06 -5.12
N THR A 338 16.44 1.12 -4.62
CA THR A 338 15.81 2.39 -4.95
C THR A 338 15.83 2.69 -6.46
N ASP A 339 16.91 2.36 -7.15
CA ASP A 339 17.13 2.81 -8.53
C ASP A 339 17.08 1.68 -9.56
N ARG A 340 17.26 0.43 -9.13
CA ARG A 340 17.20 -0.73 -10.04
C ARG A 340 16.94 -2.05 -9.34
N THR A 341 16.60 -3.05 -10.13
CA THR A 341 16.64 -4.46 -9.70
C THR A 341 17.96 -5.09 -10.13
N PHE A 342 18.60 -5.81 -9.21
CA PHE A 342 19.78 -6.63 -9.49
C PHE A 342 19.37 -8.09 -9.55
N PHE A 343 19.77 -8.80 -10.61
CA PHE A 343 19.56 -10.25 -10.73
C PHE A 343 20.88 -10.98 -10.59
N PHE A 344 20.83 -12.07 -9.82
CA PHE A 344 21.92 -13.00 -9.61
C PHE A 344 21.47 -14.43 -9.92
N GLN A 345 22.40 -15.27 -10.36
CA GLN A 345 22.21 -16.68 -10.66
C GLN A 345 23.19 -17.49 -9.83
N ALA A 346 22.68 -18.44 -9.04
CA ALA A 346 23.50 -19.44 -8.36
C ALA A 346 23.68 -20.68 -9.24
N SER A 347 24.73 -21.47 -8.97
CA SER A 347 24.98 -22.72 -9.69
C SER A 347 23.97 -23.83 -9.37
N SER A 348 23.35 -23.78 -8.18
CA SER A 348 22.34 -24.75 -7.74
C SER A 348 21.18 -24.07 -6.98
N PRO A 349 20.00 -24.73 -6.89
CA PRO A 349 18.90 -24.26 -6.05
C PRO A 349 19.31 -24.08 -4.58
N ASP A 350 20.10 -25.02 -4.04
CA ASP A 350 20.56 -24.94 -2.65
C ASP A 350 21.45 -23.71 -2.41
N LEU A 351 22.34 -23.41 -3.35
CA LEU A 351 23.19 -22.23 -3.26
C LEU A 351 22.36 -20.95 -3.39
N ARG A 352 21.34 -20.91 -4.26
CA ARG A 352 20.39 -19.80 -4.35
C ARG A 352 19.70 -19.58 -3.00
N SER A 353 19.13 -20.62 -2.41
CA SER A 353 18.43 -20.57 -1.12
C SER A 353 19.36 -20.10 0.00
N LYS A 354 20.62 -20.55 0.02
CA LYS A 354 21.64 -20.08 0.98
C LYS A 354 21.92 -18.58 0.82
N TRP A 355 22.13 -18.10 -0.40
CA TRP A 355 22.32 -16.66 -0.66
C TRP A 355 21.11 -15.83 -0.22
N VAL A 356 19.91 -16.22 -0.62
CA VAL A 356 18.66 -15.53 -0.27
C VAL A 356 18.47 -15.49 1.24
N THR A 357 18.71 -16.60 1.94
CA THR A 357 18.62 -16.67 3.40
C THR A 357 19.61 -15.70 4.07
N LYS A 358 20.89 -15.75 3.69
CA LYS A 358 21.94 -14.90 4.30
C LYS A 358 21.71 -13.41 4.06
N LEU A 359 21.32 -13.05 2.84
CA LEU A 359 20.95 -11.68 2.50
C LEU A 359 19.71 -11.23 3.27
N SER A 360 18.67 -12.06 3.33
CA SER A 360 17.42 -11.72 4.04
C SER A 360 17.63 -11.55 5.55
N GLN A 361 18.43 -12.40 6.18
CA GLN A 361 18.82 -12.26 7.59
C GLN A 361 19.55 -10.94 7.85
N SER A 362 20.46 -10.56 6.94
CA SER A 362 21.20 -9.30 7.05
C SER A 362 20.30 -8.07 6.87
N VAL A 363 19.28 -8.16 6.02
CA VAL A 363 18.27 -7.10 5.84
C VAL A 363 17.35 -6.99 7.05
N GLU A 364 16.82 -8.12 7.54
CA GLU A 364 15.79 -8.14 8.58
C GLU A 364 16.34 -7.62 9.92
N SER A 365 17.58 -7.97 10.28
CA SER A 365 18.24 -7.44 11.49
C SER A 365 18.26 -5.90 11.55
N LEU A 366 18.46 -5.24 10.39
CA LEU A 366 18.44 -3.77 10.29
C LEU A 366 17.04 -3.20 10.26
N ARG A 367 16.11 -3.83 9.52
CA ARG A 367 14.69 -3.42 9.54
C ARG A 367 14.14 -3.48 10.95
N GLU A 368 14.61 -4.45 11.74
CA GLU A 368 14.20 -4.59 13.12
C GLU A 368 14.60 -3.40 13.99
N GLN A 369 15.86 -2.98 13.86
CA GLN A 369 16.41 -1.83 14.54
C GLN A 369 15.69 -0.53 14.14
N VAL A 370 15.57 -0.29 12.83
CA VAL A 370 14.89 0.92 12.30
C VAL A 370 13.43 0.98 12.73
N GLY A 371 12.71 -0.15 12.73
CA GLY A 371 11.32 -0.20 13.15
C GLY A 371 11.13 0.13 14.63
N LYS A 372 12.06 -0.29 15.51
CA LYS A 372 12.04 0.06 16.94
C LYS A 372 12.26 1.55 17.15
N ASP A 373 13.20 2.15 16.40
CA ASP A 373 13.46 3.59 16.45
C ASP A 373 12.22 4.38 16.00
N TYR A 374 11.50 3.91 14.96
CA TYR A 374 10.24 4.50 14.52
C TYR A 374 9.16 4.47 15.59
N GLU A 375 8.87 3.30 16.16
CA GLU A 375 7.84 3.15 17.18
C GLU A 375 8.14 4.01 18.41
N PHE A 376 9.41 4.08 18.82
CA PHE A 376 9.87 4.95 19.89
C PHE A 376 9.67 6.45 19.58
N ILE A 377 9.99 6.88 18.36
CA ILE A 377 9.77 8.28 17.93
C ILE A 377 8.27 8.59 17.90
N ARG A 378 7.45 7.68 17.37
CA ARG A 378 6.00 7.85 17.26
C ARG A 378 5.31 7.94 18.63
N GLN A 379 5.78 7.21 19.63
CA GLN A 379 5.21 7.28 21.00
C GLN A 379 5.56 8.60 21.71
N LYS A 380 6.56 9.34 21.24
CA LYS A 380 7.03 10.60 21.83
C LYS A 380 6.56 11.86 21.10
N ALA A 381 5.94 11.71 19.93
CA ALA A 381 5.36 12.80 19.13
C ALA A 381 3.85 12.80 19.32
#